data_AF-A0A5J4PYK2-F1
#
_entry.id   AF-A0A5J4PYK2-F1
#
_cell.length_a   1.000
_cell.length_b   1.000
_cell.length_c   1.000
_cell.angle_alpha   90.00
_cell.angle_beta   90.00
_cell.angle_gamma   90.00
#
_symmetry.space_group_name_H-M   'P 1'
#
loop_
_entity.id
_entity.type
_entity.pdbx_description
1 polymer ?
#
loop_
_entity_poly.entity_id
_entity_poly.type
_entity_poly.pdbx_seq_one_letter_code
_entity_poly.pdbx_strand_id
1 'polypeptide(L)'
;TRRHWFTQPVVHHTDGSVNVLNLVEGKEITVESPSNAFEPFVVHYAETFIVPAAVGDYIVQPSGESKGKLCATIKAFVRHDA
;
A
#
# COMPACT_ATOMS: atom_id res chain seq x y z
N THR A 1 -13.86 1.40 4.79
CA THR A 1 -12.56 0.79 4.42
C THR A 1 -12.70 0.11 3.06
N ARG A 2 -11.61 -0.03 2.28
CA ARG A 2 -11.59 -0.70 0.98
C ARG A 2 -10.57 -1.83 1.01
N ARG A 3 -10.94 -3.02 0.55
CA ARG A 3 -9.98 -4.10 0.28
C ARG A 3 -9.52 -4.01 -1.17
N HIS A 4 -8.24 -4.28 -1.39
CA HIS A 4 -7.65 -4.35 -2.72
C HIS A 4 -6.88 -5.65 -2.86
N TRP A 5 -7.15 -6.38 -3.93
CA TRP A 5 -6.52 -7.66 -4.27
C TRP A 5 -5.67 -7.46 -5.52
N PHE A 6 -4.43 -7.93 -5.51
CA PHE A 6 -3.48 -7.68 -6.59
C PHE A 6 -2.42 -8.77 -6.71
N THR A 7 -1.97 -9.04 -7.93
CA THR A 7 -0.85 -9.94 -8.27
C THR A 7 0.29 -9.20 -8.96
N GLN A 8 0.10 -7.92 -9.26
CA GLN A 8 1.00 -7.03 -9.99
C GLN A 8 1.11 -5.70 -9.23
N PRO A 9 2.10 -4.84 -9.55
CA PRO A 9 2.20 -3.52 -8.96
C PRO A 9 0.92 -2.71 -9.12
N VAL A 10 0.52 -2.01 -8.06
CA VAL A 10 -0.66 -1.16 -8.04
C VAL A 10 -0.30 0.24 -7.54
N VAL A 11 -0.75 1.25 -8.28
CA VAL A 11 -0.63 2.66 -7.87
C VAL A 11 -1.76 3.01 -6.93
N HIS A 12 -1.41 3.67 -5.84
CA HIS A 12 -2.33 4.23 -4.87
C HIS A 12 -2.12 5.73 -4.73
N HIS A 13 -3.22 6.44 -4.50
CA HIS A 13 -3.23 7.87 -4.22
C HIS A 13 -3.61 8.11 -2.75
N THR A 14 -2.96 9.08 -2.11
CA THR A 14 -3.33 9.58 -0.78
C THR A 14 -4.51 10.54 -0.82
N ASP A 15 -4.79 11.15 -1.98
CA ASP A 15 -5.88 12.11 -2.20
C ASP A 15 -5.86 13.24 -1.17
N GLY A 16 -4.66 13.68 -0.74
CA GLY A 16 -4.49 14.74 0.25
C GLY A 16 -4.81 14.34 1.69
N SER A 17 -5.08 13.06 1.97
CA SER A 17 -5.36 12.53 3.30
C SER A 17 -4.34 11.44 3.70
N VAL A 18 -4.30 11.13 5.00
CA VAL A 18 -3.64 9.93 5.49
C VAL A 18 -4.31 8.66 4.93
N ASN A 19 -3.49 7.69 4.54
CA ASN A 19 -3.92 6.31 4.33
C ASN A 19 -3.34 5.42 5.42
N VAL A 20 -4.16 4.53 5.98
CA VAL A 20 -3.72 3.48 6.90
C VAL A 20 -4.02 2.13 6.24
N LEU A 21 -3.00 1.29 6.05
CA LEU A 21 -3.10 0.03 5.33
C LEU A 21 -2.59 -1.13 6.17
N ASN A 22 -3.17 -2.32 5.96
CA ASN A 22 -2.68 -3.57 6.53
C ASN A 22 -2.56 -4.61 5.41
N LEU A 23 -1.50 -5.42 5.44
CA LEU A 23 -1.39 -6.60 4.58
C LEU A 23 -2.21 -7.74 5.17
N VAL A 24 -3.27 -8.15 4.47
CA VAL A 24 -4.25 -9.16 4.93
C VAL A 24 -4.22 -10.44 4.12
N GLU A 25 -3.45 -10.49 3.04
CA GLU A 25 -3.15 -11.69 2.23
C GLU A 25 -1.77 -11.54 1.58
N GLY A 26 -1.01 -12.63 1.45
CA GLY A 26 0.39 -12.63 0.99
C GLY A 26 1.40 -12.54 2.14
N LYS A 27 2.65 -13.01 1.90
CA LYS A 27 3.72 -13.05 2.92
C LYS A 27 4.38 -11.70 3.14
N GLU A 28 4.68 -11.01 2.05
CA GLU A 28 5.27 -9.68 2.05
C GLU A 28 4.89 -8.89 0.79
N ILE A 29 4.98 -7.56 0.88
CA ILE A 29 4.87 -6.60 -0.21
C ILE A 29 5.98 -5.54 -0.06
N THR A 30 6.37 -4.91 -1.15
CA THR A 30 7.18 -3.68 -1.11
C THR A 30 6.31 -2.47 -1.37
N VAL A 31 6.53 -1.41 -0.60
CA VAL A 31 5.93 -0.09 -0.75
C VAL A 31 7.00 0.89 -1.19
N GLU A 32 6.76 1.61 -2.28
CA GLU A 32 7.72 2.56 -2.84
C GLU A 32 7.05 3.87 -3.28
N SER A 33 7.84 4.93 -3.35
CA SER A 33 7.39 6.23 -3.88
C SER A 33 7.92 6.43 -5.29
N PRO A 34 7.07 6.66 -6.31
CA PRO A 34 7.52 7.00 -7.66
C PRO A 34 8.25 8.35 -7.73
N SER A 35 8.11 9.19 -6.70
CA SER A 35 8.77 10.50 -6.57
C SER A 35 9.95 10.50 -5.57
N ASN A 36 10.37 9.32 -5.07
CA ASN A 36 11.39 9.19 -4.03
C ASN A 36 11.08 9.99 -2.75
N ALA A 37 9.80 10.09 -2.35
CA ALA A 37 9.41 10.74 -1.10
C ALA A 37 9.86 9.96 0.16
N PHE A 38 10.16 8.67 0.01
CA PHE A 38 10.70 7.79 1.05
C PHE A 38 11.42 6.60 0.39
N GLU A 39 12.36 5.99 1.12
CA GLU A 39 13.05 4.77 0.69
C GLU A 39 12.08 3.57 0.66
N PRO A 40 12.12 2.70 -0.37
CA PRO A 40 11.27 1.53 -0.42
C PRO A 40 11.40 0.66 0.83
N PHE A 41 10.28 0.16 1.33
CA PHE A 41 10.26 -0.71 2.51
C PHE A 41 9.34 -1.91 2.32
N VAL A 42 9.66 -2.98 3.05
CA VAL A 42 8.90 -4.24 3.02
C VAL A 42 7.87 -4.24 4.15
N VAL A 43 6.67 -4.71 3.84
CA VAL A 43 5.59 -4.94 4.80
C VAL A 43 5.25 -6.42 4.77
N HIS A 44 5.31 -7.07 5.92
CA HIS A 44 4.99 -8.49 6.08
C HIS A 44 3.51 -8.70 6.42
N TYR A 45 3.08 -9.95 6.30
CA TYR A 45 1.72 -10.35 6.66
C TYR A 45 1.37 -9.89 8.08
N ALA A 46 0.16 -9.35 8.22
CA ALA A 46 -0.38 -8.78 9.46
C ALA A 46 0.28 -7.46 9.94
N GLU A 47 1.23 -6.89 9.22
CA GLU A 47 1.76 -5.56 9.55
C GLU A 47 0.86 -4.43 9.04
N THR A 48 0.89 -3.33 9.79
CA THR A 48 0.22 -2.07 9.48
C THR A 48 1.25 -1.03 9.04
N PHE A 49 0.93 -0.25 8.00
CA PHE A 49 1.71 0.90 7.60
C PHE A 49 0.83 2.12 7.32
N ILE A 50 1.42 3.30 7.46
CA ILE A 50 0.74 4.59 7.31
C ILE A 50 1.44 5.38 6.21
N VAL A 51 0.67 5.89 5.26
CA VAL A 51 1.15 6.79 4.20
C VAL A 51 0.61 8.19 4.46
N PRO A 52 1.47 9.17 4.80
CA PRO A 52 1.07 10.56 4.99
C PRO A 52 0.53 11.22 3.71
N ALA A 53 -0.37 12.19 3.86
CA ALA A 53 -0.91 12.97 2.74
C ALA A 53 0.18 13.59 1.84
N ALA A 54 1.29 14.04 2.43
CA ALA A 54 2.39 14.69 1.71
C ALA A 54 3.11 13.78 0.71
N VAL A 55 2.92 12.46 0.79
CA VAL A 55 3.51 11.50 -0.15
C VAL A 55 2.86 11.60 -1.54
N GLY A 56 1.57 11.92 -1.62
CA GLY A 56 0.84 11.86 -2.88
C GLY A 56 0.65 10.41 -3.34
N ASP A 57 1.44 9.98 -4.31
CA ASP A 57 1.34 8.68 -4.96
C ASP A 57 2.34 7.68 -4.37
N TYR A 58 1.95 6.42 -4.30
CA TYR A 58 2.82 5.31 -3.90
C TYR A 58 2.42 4.02 -4.61
N ILE A 59 3.39 3.13 -4.79
CA ILE A 59 3.19 1.84 -5.45
C ILE A 59 3.27 0.76 -4.38
N VAL A 60 2.36 -0.21 -4.46
CA VAL A 60 2.40 -1.44 -3.67
C VAL A 60 2.53 -2.62 -4.62
N GLN A 61 3.47 -3.52 -4.36
CA GLN A 61 3.69 -4.69 -5.20
C GLN A 61 4.06 -5.95 -4.39
N PRO A 62 3.66 -7.15 -4.83
CA PRO A 62 4.13 -8.40 -4.23
C PRO A 62 5.65 -8.53 -4.35
N SER A 63 6.35 -8.76 -3.23
CA SER A 63 7.81 -8.88 -3.17
C SER A 63 8.27 -10.22 -2.58
N GLY A 64 9.57 -10.49 -2.60
CA GLY A 64 10.19 -11.71 -2.04
C GLY A 64 9.37 -12.99 -2.27
N GLU A 65 8.93 -13.62 -1.18
CA GLU A 65 8.14 -14.86 -1.23
C GLU A 65 6.75 -14.71 -1.87
N SER A 66 6.21 -13.50 -1.94
CA SER A 66 4.94 -13.18 -2.58
C SER A 66 5.05 -12.86 -4.07
N LYS A 67 6.25 -12.78 -4.66
CA LYS A 67 6.39 -12.44 -6.10
C LYS A 67 5.53 -13.34 -6.98
N GLY A 68 4.69 -12.72 -7.82
CA GLY A 68 3.75 -13.41 -8.71
C GLY A 68 2.55 -14.08 -8.02
N LYS A 69 2.41 -13.96 -6.70
CA LYS A 69 1.29 -14.50 -5.91
C LYS A 69 0.26 -13.41 -5.62
N LEU A 70 -0.94 -13.84 -5.28
CA LEU A 70 -2.01 -12.95 -4.84
C LEU A 70 -1.65 -12.35 -3.47
N CYS A 71 -1.77 -11.03 -3.36
CA CYS A 71 -1.70 -10.28 -2.12
C CYS A 71 -2.96 -9.44 -1.96
N ALA A 72 -3.24 -9.01 -0.73
CA ALA A 72 -4.34 -8.09 -0.48
C ALA A 72 -4.04 -7.13 0.66
N THR A 73 -4.44 -5.88 0.48
CA THR A 73 -4.41 -4.86 1.52
C THR A 73 -5.82 -4.42 1.88
N ILE A 74 -6.04 -4.07 3.15
CA ILE A 74 -7.20 -3.31 3.57
C ILE A 74 -6.77 -1.87 3.89
N LYS A 75 -7.38 -0.90 3.20
CA LYS A 75 -7.10 0.54 3.31
C LYS A 75 -8.23 1.25 4.06
N ALA A 76 -7.87 1.96 5.11
CA ALA A 76 -8.67 3.02 5.73
C ALA A 76 -8.16 4.38 5.23
N PHE A 77 -9.08 5.29 4.92
CA PHE A 77 -8.80 6.64 4.44
C PHE A 77 -9.97 7.55 4.83
N VAL A 78 -9.69 8.84 4.98
CA VAL A 78 -10.73 9.86 5.20
C VAL A 78 -11.39 10.15 3.85
N ARG A 79 -12.71 10.09 3.80
CA ARG A 79 -13.46 10.62 2.67
C ARG A 79 -13.68 12.10 2.94
N HIS A 80 -13.16 12.95 2.06
CA HIS A 80 -13.62 14.32 2.00
C HIS A 80 -14.91 14.30 1.18
N ASP A 81 -16.06 14.50 1.81
CA ASP A 81 -17.31 14.72 1.09
C ASP A 81 -17.16 16.01 0.25
N ALA A 82 -17.55 15.94 -1.01
CA ALA A 82 -17.69 17.08 -1.90
C ALA A 82 -19.12 17.62 -1.84
#